data_AF-A0A4P8XS76-F1
#
_entry.id   AF-A0A4P8XS76-F1
#
_cell.length_a   1.000
_cell.length_b   1.000
_cell.length_c   1.000
_cell.angle_alpha   90.00
_cell.angle_beta   90.00
_cell.angle_gamma   90.00
#
_symmetry.space_group_name_H-M   'P 1'
#
loop_
_entity.id
_entity.type
_entity.pdbx_description
1 polymer ?
#
loop_
_entity_poly.entity_id
_entity_poly.type
_entity_poly.pdbx_seq_one_letter_code
_entity_poly.pdbx_strand_id
1 'polypeptide(L)'
;MMKNNKDNFQAAWCVIDEMNRCDIDKAFGDLFTALSSGDIENKRINLPFMQLDNEKHLYVPGRFRLIGTINTYDKDFIQDFSVALSRRFRFFPIDIPAKVNISKELELLWDKAKGTILRRIAEWGVTETALNDLRTALESVNGVNYWNEYEALIDYIRWSQDVGVPIGSSQVMEVLVGLVTQLFIFDKAALVTTPRDDAEKVSAQEAVLEALDQSIAESLVKQFDSNSIAGLNELMKRLSTSAIKFKTTGPTLTELRRLVKENELI
;
A
#
# COMPACT_ATOMS: atom_id res chain seq x y z
N MET A 1 -26.90 41.64 0.59
CA MET A 1 -26.63 41.02 -0.73
C MET A 1 -25.14 40.81 -0.88
N MET A 2 -24.63 39.60 -0.64
CA MET A 2 -23.24 39.26 -0.97
C MET A 2 -23.18 38.82 -2.43
N LYS A 3 -22.19 39.39 -3.14
CA LYS A 3 -21.98 39.24 -4.58
C LYS A 3 -21.66 37.79 -4.96
N ASN A 4 -22.39 37.30 -5.95
CA ASN A 4 -22.00 36.17 -6.80
C ASN A 4 -20.55 36.35 -7.29
N ASN A 5 -19.67 35.40 -6.97
CA ASN A 5 -18.45 35.19 -7.73
C ASN A 5 -18.15 33.69 -7.86
N LYS A 6 -17.56 33.35 -9.01
CA LYS A 6 -17.56 32.02 -9.65
C LYS A 6 -16.72 30.98 -8.90
N ASP A 7 -17.39 30.14 -8.12
CA ASP A 7 -17.09 28.71 -7.98
C ASP A 7 -18.37 28.04 -7.48
N ASN A 8 -19.06 27.34 -8.37
CA ASN A 8 -20.33 26.69 -8.03
C ASN A 8 -20.03 25.41 -7.24
N PHE A 9 -19.61 25.56 -5.97
CA PHE A 9 -19.27 24.46 -5.08
C PHE A 9 -20.48 23.54 -4.92
N GLN A 10 -20.43 22.38 -5.56
CA GLN A 10 -21.56 21.45 -5.59
C GLN A 10 -21.75 20.71 -4.26
N ALA A 11 -20.69 20.53 -3.47
CA ALA A 11 -20.73 19.89 -2.16
C ALA A 11 -19.42 20.13 -1.41
N ALA A 12 -19.48 20.06 -0.07
CA ALA A 12 -18.31 19.99 0.79
C ALA A 12 -18.09 18.53 1.21
N TRP A 13 -16.87 18.01 1.03
CA TRP A 13 -16.52 16.65 1.39
C TRP A 13 -15.41 16.66 2.44
N CYS A 14 -15.56 15.82 3.47
CA CYS A 14 -14.54 15.58 4.47
C CYS A 14 -14.16 14.10 4.41
N VAL A 15 -12.88 13.82 4.27
CA VAL A 15 -12.33 12.46 4.33
C VAL A 15 -11.58 12.32 5.64
N ILE A 16 -11.92 11.30 6.42
CA ILE A 16 -11.23 10.97 7.67
C ILE A 16 -10.68 9.57 7.52
N ASP A 17 -9.36 9.47 7.59
CA ASP A 17 -8.67 8.18 7.57
C ASP A 17 -8.64 7.59 8.98
N GLU A 18 -8.76 6.26 9.07
CA GLU A 18 -8.67 5.47 10.30
C GLU A 18 -9.56 5.98 11.43
N MET A 19 -10.85 6.17 11.13
CA MET A 19 -11.81 6.75 12.07
C MET A 19 -11.88 6.00 13.40
N ASN A 20 -11.62 4.69 13.42
CA ASN A 20 -11.63 3.89 14.62
C ASN A 20 -10.50 4.21 15.62
N ARG A 21 -9.46 4.97 15.23
CA ARG A 21 -8.36 5.35 16.12
C ARG A 21 -8.68 6.48 17.10
N CYS A 22 -9.86 7.09 16.99
CA CYS A 22 -10.31 8.10 17.93
C CYS A 22 -11.65 7.70 18.56
N ASP A 23 -11.98 8.34 19.69
CA ASP A 23 -13.31 8.22 20.28
C ASP A 23 -14.30 9.00 19.42
N ILE A 24 -14.90 8.31 18.45
CA ILE A 24 -15.72 8.92 17.40
C ILE A 24 -16.93 9.62 18.01
N ASP A 25 -17.53 9.03 19.04
CA ASP A 25 -18.69 9.61 19.73
C ASP A 25 -18.32 10.97 20.36
N LYS A 26 -17.15 11.07 21.02
CA LYS A 26 -16.65 12.34 21.57
C LYS A 26 -16.19 13.33 20.50
N ALA A 27 -15.50 12.86 19.46
CA ALA A 27 -14.90 13.72 18.44
C ALA A 27 -15.96 14.47 17.63
N PHE A 28 -17.09 13.82 17.38
CA PHE A 28 -18.17 14.37 16.55
C PHE A 28 -19.26 15.05 17.36
N GLY A 29 -19.64 14.53 18.53
CA GLY A 29 -20.66 15.10 19.40
C GLY A 29 -21.92 15.57 18.65
N ASP A 30 -22.18 16.88 18.70
CA ASP A 30 -23.37 17.51 18.11
C ASP A 30 -23.40 17.50 16.57
N LEU A 31 -22.28 17.23 15.90
CA LEU A 31 -22.23 17.10 14.44
C LEU A 31 -23.16 15.98 13.95
N PHE A 32 -23.38 14.92 14.73
CA PHE A 32 -24.30 13.84 14.31
C PHE A 32 -25.74 14.28 14.15
N THR A 33 -26.20 15.15 15.03
CA THR A 33 -27.55 15.71 14.95
C THR A 33 -27.68 16.56 13.70
N ALA A 34 -26.67 17.38 13.39
CA ALA A 34 -26.63 18.18 12.17
C ALA A 34 -26.55 17.32 10.90
N LEU A 35 -25.82 16.21 10.91
CA LEU A 35 -25.73 15.27 9.78
C LEU A 35 -27.02 14.47 9.56
N SER A 36 -27.82 14.25 10.61
CA SER A 36 -29.08 13.51 10.54
C SER A 36 -30.25 14.35 10.05
N SER A 37 -30.12 15.68 10.06
CA SER A 37 -31.17 16.61 9.64
C SER A 37 -31.18 16.85 8.13
N GLY A 38 -32.34 16.60 7.50
CA GLY A 38 -32.61 17.06 6.13
C GLY A 38 -32.96 18.56 6.05
N ASP A 39 -33.21 19.19 7.18
CA ASP A 39 -33.56 20.60 7.30
C ASP A 39 -32.31 21.45 7.55
N ILE A 40 -32.12 22.48 6.72
CA ILE A 40 -30.98 23.39 6.73
C ILE A 40 -30.96 24.22 8.02
N GLU A 41 -32.13 24.56 8.59
CA GLU A 41 -32.20 25.33 9.85
C GLU A 41 -31.67 24.52 11.04
N ASN A 42 -31.81 23.20 10.97
CA ASN A 42 -31.36 22.24 11.99
C ASN A 42 -29.91 21.75 11.77
N LYS A 43 -29.18 22.31 10.78
CA LYS A 43 -27.74 22.07 10.56
C LYS A 43 -26.86 23.04 11.34
N ARG A 44 -27.25 23.36 12.57
CA ARG A 44 -26.50 24.25 13.47
C ARG A 44 -25.90 23.46 14.63
N ILE A 45 -24.61 23.61 14.83
CA ILE A 45 -23.86 23.07 15.96
C ILE A 45 -23.62 24.21 16.94
N ASN A 46 -23.97 24.01 18.20
CA ASN A 46 -23.70 24.99 19.25
C ASN A 46 -22.29 24.77 19.78
N LEU A 47 -21.51 25.85 19.85
CA LEU A 47 -20.14 25.85 20.37
C LEU A 47 -20.10 26.63 21.68
N PRO A 48 -20.51 26.03 22.82
CA PRO A 48 -20.69 26.75 24.09
C PRO A 48 -19.38 27.30 24.67
N PHE A 49 -18.23 26.84 24.17
CA PHE A 49 -16.90 27.28 24.58
C PHE A 49 -16.42 28.56 23.87
N MET A 50 -17.15 29.05 22.86
CA MET A 50 -16.81 30.29 22.15
C MET A 50 -17.28 31.52 22.96
N GLN A 51 -16.39 32.50 23.12
CA GLN A 51 -16.66 33.70 23.93
C GLN A 51 -17.56 34.71 23.20
N LEU A 52 -17.42 34.82 21.88
CA LEU A 52 -18.16 35.77 21.06
C LEU A 52 -19.49 35.17 20.59
N ASP A 53 -20.61 35.90 20.77
CA ASP A 53 -21.96 35.42 20.43
C ASP A 53 -22.13 35.03 18.96
N ASN A 54 -21.46 35.74 18.05
CA ASN A 54 -21.47 35.44 16.62
C ASN A 54 -20.68 34.18 16.24
N GLU A 55 -19.90 33.60 17.16
CA GLU A 55 -19.08 32.40 16.94
C GLU A 55 -19.61 31.17 17.68
N LYS A 56 -20.67 31.33 18.49
CA LYS A 56 -21.31 30.22 19.24
C LYS A 56 -22.08 29.24 18.36
N HIS A 57 -22.19 29.52 17.06
CA HIS A 57 -22.96 28.73 16.12
C HIS A 57 -22.14 28.39 14.88
N LEU A 58 -21.93 27.10 14.66
CA LEU A 58 -21.33 26.57 13.44
C LEU A 58 -22.42 25.99 12.55
N TYR A 59 -22.45 26.40 11.28
CA TYR A 59 -23.44 25.93 10.31
C TYR A 59 -22.82 24.90 9.37
N VAL A 60 -23.43 23.72 9.30
CA VAL A 60 -23.01 22.66 8.39
C VAL A 60 -23.63 22.90 7.02
N PRO A 61 -22.84 22.90 5.92
CA PRO A 61 -23.38 23.10 4.58
C PRO A 61 -24.51 22.12 4.23
N GLY A 62 -25.50 22.61 3.48
CA GLY A 62 -26.64 21.80 3.03
C GLY A 62 -26.20 20.51 2.30
N ARG A 63 -25.11 20.58 1.53
CA ARG A 63 -24.51 19.46 0.80
C ARG A 63 -23.12 19.10 1.35
N PHE A 64 -23.08 18.75 2.64
CA PHE A 64 -21.88 18.20 3.29
C PHE A 64 -21.91 16.66 3.29
N ARG A 65 -20.77 16.03 3.01
CA ARG A 65 -20.59 14.58 3.02
C ARG A 65 -19.32 14.21 3.78
N LEU A 66 -19.38 13.11 4.50
CA LEU A 66 -18.24 12.54 5.20
C LEU A 66 -17.94 11.15 4.65
N ILE A 67 -16.66 10.89 4.38
CA ILE A 67 -16.14 9.58 4.03
C ILE A 67 -15.15 9.19 5.12
N GLY A 68 -15.39 8.05 5.73
CA GLY A 68 -14.51 7.46 6.73
C GLY A 68 -13.87 6.19 6.20
N THR A 69 -12.60 5.97 6.49
CA THR A 69 -12.00 4.63 6.40
C THR A 69 -11.96 4.02 7.81
N ILE A 70 -12.12 2.70 7.88
CA ILE A 70 -12.01 1.92 9.11
C ILE A 70 -11.13 0.73 8.79
N ASN A 71 -10.08 0.51 9.58
CA ASN A 71 -9.32 -0.72 9.51
C ASN A 71 -9.97 -1.76 10.43
N THR A 72 -10.53 -2.83 9.86
CA THR A 72 -11.21 -3.89 10.61
C THR A 72 -10.28 -4.96 11.17
N TYR A 73 -9.01 -4.98 10.78
CA TYR A 73 -8.03 -6.00 11.19
C TYR A 73 -7.15 -5.57 12.37
N ASP A 74 -6.92 -4.27 12.52
CA ASP A 74 -6.07 -3.73 13.58
C ASP A 74 -6.81 -3.73 14.93
N LYS A 75 -6.50 -4.73 15.78
CA LYS A 75 -7.18 -4.99 17.06
C LYS A 75 -6.75 -4.05 18.19
N ASP A 76 -5.67 -3.31 18.02
CA ASP A 76 -5.01 -2.62 19.14
C ASP A 76 -5.70 -1.29 19.51
N PHE A 77 -6.58 -0.75 18.65
CA PHE A 77 -7.26 0.53 18.87
C PHE A 77 -8.68 0.57 18.30
N ILE A 78 -9.48 -0.48 18.47
CA ILE A 78 -10.88 -0.46 18.02
C ILE A 78 -11.74 0.09 19.16
N GLN A 79 -12.04 1.39 19.14
CA GLN A 79 -13.32 1.78 19.69
C GLN A 79 -14.40 1.27 18.74
N ASP A 80 -15.25 0.37 19.22
CA ASP A 80 -16.37 -0.14 18.45
C ASP A 80 -17.26 1.01 18.01
N PHE A 81 -17.63 0.99 16.74
CA PHE A 81 -18.56 1.97 16.18
C PHE A 81 -19.91 1.84 16.92
N SER A 82 -20.35 2.88 17.62
CA SER A 82 -21.54 2.79 18.45
C SER A 82 -22.79 2.48 17.59
N VAL A 83 -23.77 1.78 18.16
CA VAL A 83 -25.01 1.41 17.44
C VAL A 83 -25.79 2.66 16.99
N ALA A 84 -25.68 3.76 17.73
CA ALA A 84 -26.25 5.03 17.33
C ALA A 84 -25.54 5.60 16.09
N LEU A 85 -24.22 5.48 16.06
CA LEU A 85 -23.38 5.98 14.99
C LEU A 85 -23.55 5.18 13.69
N SER A 86 -23.65 3.85 13.79
CA SER A 86 -23.79 2.98 12.62
C SER A 86 -25.05 3.28 11.78
N ARG A 87 -26.13 3.75 12.41
CA ARG A 87 -27.37 4.13 11.72
C ARG A 87 -27.24 5.37 10.83
N ARG A 88 -26.17 6.17 11.01
CA ARG A 88 -25.93 7.45 10.31
C ARG A 88 -24.91 7.34 9.19
N PHE A 89 -24.24 6.19 9.08
CA PHE A 89 -23.28 5.89 8.03
C PHE A 89 -23.81 4.81 7.10
N ARG A 90 -23.33 4.82 5.87
CA ARG A 90 -23.44 3.69 4.94
C ARG A 90 -22.08 3.02 4.88
N PHE A 91 -22.05 1.75 5.26
CA PHE A 91 -20.83 0.96 5.24
C PHE A 91 -20.66 0.31 3.88
N PHE A 92 -19.49 0.49 3.29
CA PHE A 92 -19.08 -0.17 2.07
C PHE A 92 -17.91 -1.09 2.44
N PRO A 93 -18.14 -2.41 2.57
CA PRO A 93 -17.03 -3.33 2.80
C PRO A 93 -16.13 -3.30 1.56
N ILE A 94 -14.84 -3.01 1.78
CA ILE A 94 -13.80 -3.10 0.77
C ILE A 94 -12.95 -4.30 1.15
N ASP A 95 -13.09 -5.37 0.39
CA ASP A 95 -12.31 -6.59 0.57
C ASP A 95 -11.06 -6.58 -0.34
N ILE A 96 -10.17 -7.54 -0.14
CA ILE A 96 -9.08 -7.78 -1.08
C ILE A 96 -9.63 -8.04 -2.49
N PRO A 97 -8.89 -7.67 -3.55
CA PRO A 97 -9.32 -7.93 -4.92
C PRO A 97 -9.65 -9.42 -5.12
N ALA A 98 -10.70 -9.70 -5.88
CA ALA A 98 -11.05 -11.08 -6.17
C ALA A 98 -9.91 -11.78 -6.94
N LYS A 99 -9.72 -13.09 -6.67
CA LYS A 99 -8.68 -13.95 -7.28
C LYS A 99 -8.65 -13.95 -8.82
N VAL A 100 -9.71 -13.48 -9.47
CA VAL A 100 -9.92 -13.52 -10.92
C VAL A 100 -8.89 -12.70 -11.72
N ASN A 101 -8.15 -11.77 -11.10
CA ASN A 101 -7.28 -10.88 -11.87
C ASN A 101 -6.00 -10.40 -11.14
N ILE A 102 -5.33 -11.32 -10.46
CA ILE A 102 -4.10 -10.99 -9.72
C ILE A 102 -3.00 -10.47 -10.64
N SER A 103 -2.80 -11.03 -11.83
CA SER A 103 -1.75 -10.55 -12.76
C SER A 103 -1.95 -9.09 -13.15
N LYS A 104 -3.20 -8.69 -13.45
CA LYS A 104 -3.53 -7.29 -13.77
C LYS A 104 -3.42 -6.37 -12.56
N GLU A 105 -3.78 -6.84 -11.36
CA GLU A 105 -3.53 -6.09 -10.13
C GLU A 105 -2.04 -5.82 -9.98
N LEU A 106 -1.21 -6.87 -10.10
CA LEU A 106 0.23 -6.76 -9.98
C LEU A 106 0.83 -5.83 -11.04
N GLU A 107 0.34 -5.85 -12.29
CA GLU A 107 0.79 -4.92 -13.35
C GLU A 107 0.54 -3.46 -12.94
N LEU A 108 -0.66 -3.16 -12.43
CA LEU A 108 -1.01 -1.83 -11.93
C LEU A 108 -0.18 -1.44 -10.70
N LEU A 109 0.14 -2.41 -9.84
CA LEU A 109 1.00 -2.18 -8.69
C LEU A 109 2.45 -1.95 -9.09
N TRP A 110 2.95 -2.63 -10.13
CA TRP A 110 4.29 -2.40 -10.66
C TRP A 110 4.46 -0.97 -11.15
N ASP A 111 3.49 -0.46 -11.91
CA ASP A 111 3.50 0.93 -12.37
C ASP A 111 3.62 1.94 -11.22
N LYS A 112 2.96 1.67 -10.09
CA LYS A 112 3.06 2.50 -8.89
C LYS A 112 4.34 2.26 -8.10
N ALA A 113 4.80 1.01 -8.03
CA ALA A 113 6.00 0.61 -7.32
C ALA A 113 7.25 1.29 -7.90
N LYS A 114 7.35 1.40 -9.23
CA LYS A 114 8.47 2.08 -9.91
C LYS A 114 8.70 3.51 -9.37
N GLY A 115 7.63 4.30 -9.26
CA GLY A 115 7.71 5.65 -8.68
C GLY A 115 8.11 5.65 -7.21
N THR A 116 7.64 4.68 -6.44
CA THR A 116 7.98 4.55 -5.02
C THR A 116 9.45 4.15 -4.81
N ILE A 117 9.96 3.22 -5.62
CA ILE A 117 11.36 2.79 -5.61
C ILE A 117 12.27 3.97 -5.95
N LEU A 118 11.96 4.71 -7.02
CA LEU A 118 12.72 5.90 -7.43
C LEU A 118 12.78 6.93 -6.31
N ARG A 119 11.64 7.21 -5.66
CA ARG A 119 11.58 8.14 -4.54
C ARG A 119 12.43 7.68 -3.35
N ARG A 120 12.30 6.42 -2.93
CA ARG A 120 13.08 5.85 -1.80
C ARG A 120 14.58 5.92 -2.05
N ILE A 121 15.01 5.60 -3.27
CA ILE A 121 16.43 5.63 -3.63
C ILE A 121 16.90 7.09 -3.72
N ALA A 122 16.10 8.00 -4.27
CA ALA A 122 16.44 9.44 -4.32
C ALA A 122 16.64 10.05 -2.93
N GLU A 123 15.86 9.61 -1.92
CA GLU A 123 16.01 10.04 -0.53
C GLU A 123 17.38 9.67 0.07
N TRP A 124 18.12 8.72 -0.52
CA TRP A 124 19.48 8.36 -0.11
C TRP A 124 20.56 9.26 -0.70
N GLY A 125 20.19 10.28 -1.48
CA GLY A 125 21.14 11.27 -2.01
C GLY A 125 21.93 10.80 -3.24
N VAL A 126 21.40 9.83 -3.99
CA VAL A 126 21.99 9.41 -5.28
C VAL A 126 21.96 10.52 -6.33
N THR A 127 22.88 10.45 -7.29
CA THR A 127 22.97 11.43 -8.39
C THR A 127 21.76 11.35 -9.34
N GLU A 128 21.43 12.48 -9.98
CA GLU A 128 20.33 12.57 -10.97
C GLU A 128 20.55 11.61 -12.16
N THR A 129 21.81 11.38 -12.54
CA THR A 129 22.18 10.41 -13.58
C THR A 129 21.79 9.00 -13.15
N ALA A 130 22.20 8.56 -11.96
CA ALA A 130 21.86 7.24 -11.41
C ALA A 130 20.34 7.03 -11.28
N LEU A 131 19.60 8.08 -10.92
CA LEU A 131 18.13 8.04 -10.87
C LEU A 131 17.48 7.88 -12.25
N ASN A 132 18.02 8.53 -13.27
CA ASN A 132 17.52 8.39 -14.65
C ASN A 132 17.85 7.02 -15.23
N ASP A 133 19.00 6.46 -14.90
CA ASP A 133 19.37 5.10 -15.30
C ASP A 133 18.43 4.09 -14.64
N LEU A 134 18.25 4.20 -13.32
CA LEU A 134 17.29 3.38 -12.57
C LEU A 134 15.89 3.45 -13.18
N ARG A 135 15.41 4.65 -13.52
CA ARG A 135 14.11 4.84 -14.18
C ARG A 135 14.03 4.07 -15.49
N THR A 136 15.04 4.22 -16.34
CA THR A 136 15.10 3.58 -17.66
C THR A 136 15.05 2.05 -17.53
N ALA A 137 15.69 1.48 -16.53
CA ALA A 137 15.58 0.03 -16.33
C ALA A 137 14.30 -0.43 -15.68
N LEU A 138 13.77 0.32 -14.73
CA LEU A 138 12.45 0.00 -14.18
C LEU A 138 11.39 -0.02 -15.30
N GLU A 139 11.55 0.82 -16.33
CA GLU A 139 10.73 0.81 -17.54
C GLU A 139 11.01 -0.38 -18.48
N SER A 140 12.26 -0.85 -18.56
CA SER A 140 12.65 -1.96 -19.44
C SER A 140 12.41 -3.34 -18.83
N VAL A 141 12.27 -3.42 -17.50
CA VAL A 141 11.86 -4.62 -16.78
C VAL A 141 10.35 -4.82 -16.97
N ASN A 142 9.99 -5.70 -17.91
CA ASN A 142 8.62 -6.21 -18.11
C ASN A 142 8.22 -7.16 -16.99
N GLY A 143 8.10 -6.62 -15.77
CA GLY A 143 8.04 -7.45 -14.57
C GLY A 143 9.37 -8.18 -14.37
N VAL A 144 9.79 -8.33 -13.13
CA VAL A 144 10.97 -9.11 -12.81
C VAL A 144 10.74 -10.55 -13.34
N ASN A 145 11.77 -11.28 -13.78
CA ASN A 145 11.70 -12.68 -14.28
C ASN A 145 11.06 -13.71 -13.31
N TYR A 146 10.50 -13.26 -12.19
CA TYR A 146 9.89 -13.99 -11.08
C TYR A 146 8.41 -13.62 -10.91
N TRP A 147 7.81 -12.98 -11.92
CA TRP A 147 6.45 -12.49 -11.83
C TRP A 147 5.45 -13.62 -11.50
N ASN A 148 5.68 -14.81 -12.06
CA ASN A 148 4.85 -15.98 -11.81
C ASN A 148 5.03 -16.50 -10.38
N GLU A 149 6.26 -16.53 -9.87
CA GLU A 149 6.57 -16.96 -8.51
C GLU A 149 6.06 -15.95 -7.47
N TYR A 150 6.19 -14.65 -7.75
CA TYR A 150 5.63 -13.59 -6.92
C TYR A 150 4.10 -13.64 -6.92
N GLU A 151 3.47 -13.84 -8.08
CA GLU A 151 2.03 -14.04 -8.20
C GLU A 151 1.57 -15.26 -7.41
N ALA A 152 2.26 -16.40 -7.53
CA ALA A 152 1.95 -17.62 -6.78
C ALA A 152 2.12 -17.43 -5.26
N LEU A 153 3.13 -16.66 -4.84
CA LEU A 153 3.32 -16.29 -3.45
C LEU A 153 2.15 -15.45 -2.93
N ILE A 154 1.77 -14.39 -3.63
CA ILE A 154 0.65 -13.52 -3.22
C ILE A 154 -0.66 -14.32 -3.23
N ASP A 155 -0.85 -15.22 -4.21
CA ASP A 155 -1.99 -16.12 -4.27
C ASP A 155 -2.06 -17.03 -3.03
N TYR A 156 -0.93 -17.61 -2.65
CA TYR A 156 -0.83 -18.46 -1.47
C TYR A 156 -1.05 -17.67 -0.18
N ILE A 157 -0.44 -16.48 -0.04
CA ILE A 157 -0.63 -15.65 1.15
C ILE A 157 -2.11 -15.31 1.31
N ARG A 158 -2.81 -14.90 0.25
CA ARG A 158 -4.20 -14.44 0.32
C ARG A 158 -5.24 -15.55 0.45
N TRP A 159 -5.06 -16.67 -0.25
CA TRP A 159 -6.15 -17.64 -0.44
C TRP A 159 -5.80 -19.09 -0.07
N SER A 160 -4.58 -19.39 0.39
CA SER A 160 -4.29 -20.74 0.91
C SER A 160 -5.03 -21.00 2.22
N GLN A 161 -5.32 -22.27 2.52
CA GLN A 161 -5.86 -22.64 3.83
C GLN A 161 -4.79 -22.61 4.93
N ASP A 162 -3.52 -22.70 4.56
CA ASP A 162 -2.38 -22.73 5.48
C ASP A 162 -2.00 -21.33 5.99
N VAL A 163 -2.22 -20.29 5.17
CA VAL A 163 -1.89 -18.89 5.50
C VAL A 163 -3.13 -18.01 5.45
N GLY A 164 -3.76 -17.88 4.28
CA GLY A 164 -5.06 -17.21 4.11
C GLY A 164 -5.17 -15.80 4.71
N VAL A 165 -4.09 -15.01 4.68
CA VAL A 165 -4.06 -13.65 5.23
C VAL A 165 -4.51 -12.63 4.17
N PRO A 166 -5.55 -11.84 4.44
CA PRO A 166 -6.16 -10.92 3.50
C PRO A 166 -5.33 -9.64 3.35
N ILE A 167 -4.16 -9.76 2.72
CA ILE A 167 -3.28 -8.62 2.47
C ILE A 167 -3.81 -7.74 1.32
N GLY A 168 -3.92 -6.44 1.57
CA GLY A 168 -4.38 -5.46 0.59
C GLY A 168 -3.34 -5.18 -0.50
N SER A 169 -3.77 -4.55 -1.60
CA SER A 169 -2.90 -4.22 -2.74
C SER A 169 -1.72 -3.32 -2.35
N SER A 170 -1.90 -2.41 -1.40
CA SER A 170 -0.80 -1.57 -0.90
C SER A 170 0.29 -2.39 -0.22
N GLN A 171 -0.07 -3.43 0.53
CA GLN A 171 0.88 -4.30 1.21
C GLN A 171 1.61 -5.20 0.22
N VAL A 172 0.90 -5.71 -0.79
CA VAL A 172 1.52 -6.41 -1.93
C VAL A 172 2.51 -5.49 -2.66
N MET A 173 2.19 -4.22 -2.83
CA MET A 173 3.11 -3.25 -3.42
C MET A 173 4.33 -3.00 -2.52
N GLU A 174 4.16 -2.90 -1.20
CA GLU A 174 5.25 -2.72 -0.25
C GLU A 174 6.25 -3.88 -0.28
N VAL A 175 5.77 -5.13 -0.35
CA VAL A 175 6.65 -6.29 -0.53
C VAL A 175 7.40 -6.23 -1.87
N LEU A 176 6.73 -5.82 -2.94
CA LEU A 176 7.36 -5.69 -4.26
C LEU A 176 8.45 -4.60 -4.26
N VAL A 177 8.16 -3.45 -3.64
CA VAL A 177 9.11 -2.35 -3.49
C VAL A 177 10.30 -2.81 -2.66
N GLY A 178 10.07 -3.42 -1.50
CA GLY A 178 11.14 -3.91 -0.62
C GLY A 178 12.04 -4.93 -1.30
N LEU A 179 11.47 -5.94 -1.95
CA LEU A 179 12.20 -6.94 -2.74
C LEU A 179 13.11 -6.28 -3.77
N VAL A 180 12.56 -5.42 -4.63
CA VAL A 180 13.33 -4.79 -5.71
C VAL A 180 14.40 -3.87 -5.14
N THR A 181 14.06 -3.04 -4.16
CA THR A 181 15.01 -2.15 -3.48
C THR A 181 16.18 -2.92 -2.87
N GLN A 182 15.95 -4.06 -2.21
CA GLN A 182 17.02 -4.88 -1.63
C GLN A 182 17.91 -5.53 -2.70
N LEU A 183 17.31 -6.06 -3.76
CA LEU A 183 18.07 -6.63 -4.88
C LEU A 183 18.97 -5.59 -5.56
N PHE A 184 18.53 -4.33 -5.58
CA PHE A 184 19.34 -3.19 -6.02
C PHE A 184 20.47 -2.84 -5.04
N ILE A 185 20.17 -2.69 -3.73
CA ILE A 185 21.18 -2.32 -2.72
C ILE A 185 22.32 -3.34 -2.65
N PHE A 186 21.98 -4.62 -2.55
CA PHE A 186 22.98 -5.67 -2.30
C PHE A 186 23.75 -6.09 -3.56
N ASP A 187 23.65 -5.32 -4.64
CA ASP A 187 24.26 -5.63 -5.94
C ASP A 187 23.94 -7.06 -6.41
N LYS A 188 22.74 -7.57 -6.11
CA LYS A 188 22.27 -8.91 -6.50
C LYS A 188 21.44 -8.90 -7.79
N ALA A 189 21.02 -7.72 -8.25
CA ALA A 189 20.15 -7.51 -9.41
C ALA A 189 20.59 -8.18 -10.74
N ALA A 190 21.89 -8.24 -11.08
CA ALA A 190 22.29 -8.90 -12.33
C ALA A 190 22.52 -10.41 -12.25
N LEU A 191 22.69 -10.97 -11.04
CA LEU A 191 22.57 -12.42 -10.84
C LEU A 191 21.15 -12.87 -11.21
N VAL A 192 20.18 -12.02 -10.82
CA VAL A 192 18.75 -12.20 -10.97
C VAL A 192 18.25 -12.06 -12.42
N THR A 193 18.96 -11.28 -13.26
CA THR A 193 18.51 -10.99 -14.64
C THR A 193 19.27 -11.69 -15.74
N THR A 194 20.52 -12.10 -15.54
CA THR A 194 21.29 -12.90 -16.53
C THR A 194 22.22 -13.89 -15.84
N PRO A 195 21.69 -14.95 -15.21
CA PRO A 195 22.54 -16.03 -14.71
C PRO A 195 23.12 -16.81 -15.90
N ARG A 196 24.46 -16.91 -15.96
CA ARG A 196 25.22 -17.46 -17.10
C ARG A 196 25.51 -18.95 -16.99
N ASP A 197 25.54 -19.47 -15.77
CA ASP A 197 25.76 -20.87 -15.47
C ASP A 197 24.85 -21.37 -14.33
N ASP A 198 24.92 -22.66 -14.03
CA ASP A 198 24.05 -23.27 -13.01
C ASP A 198 24.39 -22.82 -11.58
N ALA A 199 25.64 -22.42 -11.32
CA ALA A 199 26.03 -21.88 -10.01
C ALA A 199 25.48 -20.46 -9.81
N GLU A 200 25.52 -19.61 -10.83
CA GLU A 200 24.91 -18.28 -10.83
C GLU A 200 23.39 -18.36 -10.71
N LYS A 201 22.74 -19.38 -11.30
CA LYS A 201 21.29 -19.61 -11.10
C LYS A 201 20.96 -19.91 -9.63
N VAL A 202 21.73 -20.78 -8.98
CA VAL A 202 21.52 -21.10 -7.56
C VAL A 202 21.75 -19.87 -6.69
N SER A 203 22.84 -19.13 -6.93
CA SER A 203 23.11 -17.88 -6.20
C SER A 203 22.03 -16.82 -6.42
N ALA A 204 21.48 -16.71 -7.64
CA ALA A 204 20.36 -15.82 -7.93
C ALA A 204 19.07 -16.23 -7.21
N GLN A 205 18.81 -17.53 -7.07
CA GLN A 205 17.68 -18.03 -6.29
C GLN A 205 17.82 -17.67 -4.81
N GLU A 206 18.98 -17.93 -4.20
CA GLU A 206 19.25 -17.57 -2.80
C GLU A 206 19.10 -16.07 -2.55
N ALA A 207 19.62 -15.24 -3.46
CA ALA A 207 19.50 -13.79 -3.40
C ALA A 207 18.05 -13.29 -3.39
N VAL A 208 17.19 -13.88 -4.24
CA VAL A 208 15.77 -13.51 -4.29
C VAL A 208 15.03 -13.98 -3.05
N LEU A 209 15.30 -15.20 -2.58
CA LEU A 209 14.66 -15.74 -1.38
C LEU A 209 14.99 -14.91 -0.13
N GLU A 210 16.26 -14.54 0.05
CA GLU A 210 16.70 -13.69 1.17
C GLU A 210 16.04 -12.31 1.12
N ALA A 211 16.00 -11.69 -0.06
CA ALA A 211 15.38 -10.38 -0.21
C ALA A 211 13.85 -10.44 -0.01
N LEU A 212 13.22 -11.54 -0.45
CA LEU A 212 11.81 -11.78 -0.28
C LEU A 212 11.45 -12.02 1.19
N ASP A 213 12.22 -12.86 1.89
CA ASP A 213 12.06 -13.13 3.32
C ASP A 213 12.12 -11.83 4.13
N GLN A 214 13.15 -11.02 3.89
CA GLN A 214 13.32 -9.74 4.58
C GLN A 214 12.17 -8.77 4.25
N SER A 215 11.77 -8.68 2.99
CA SER A 215 10.68 -7.77 2.58
C SER A 215 9.32 -8.17 3.17
N ILE A 216 9.03 -9.47 3.24
CA ILE A 216 7.82 -10.00 3.89
C ILE A 216 7.91 -9.76 5.41
N ALA A 217 9.08 -9.95 6.01
CA ALA A 217 9.29 -9.70 7.42
C ALA A 217 9.00 -8.24 7.79
N GLU A 218 9.49 -7.29 7.00
CA GLU A 218 9.29 -5.87 7.24
C GLU A 218 7.85 -5.42 6.99
N SER A 219 7.19 -5.98 5.97
CA SER A 219 5.90 -5.47 5.48
C SER A 219 4.69 -6.20 6.04
N LEU A 220 4.81 -7.51 6.32
CA LEU A 220 3.65 -8.38 6.54
C LEU A 220 3.68 -9.14 7.88
N VAL A 221 4.84 -9.36 8.54
CA VAL A 221 4.92 -10.15 9.79
C VAL A 221 3.95 -9.70 10.87
N LYS A 222 3.71 -8.40 11.00
CA LYS A 222 2.78 -7.84 11.99
C LYS A 222 1.31 -8.29 11.79
N GLN A 223 0.98 -8.82 10.63
CA GLN A 223 -0.39 -9.22 10.26
C GLN A 223 -0.60 -10.73 10.34
N PHE A 224 0.47 -11.51 10.45
CA PHE A 224 0.39 -12.96 10.55
C PHE A 224 0.19 -13.39 12.01
N ASP A 225 -0.72 -14.34 12.23
CA ASP A 225 -0.78 -15.08 13.48
C ASP A 225 0.23 -16.25 13.48
N SER A 226 0.37 -16.95 14.62
CA SER A 226 1.33 -18.04 14.78
C SER A 226 1.17 -19.17 13.76
N ASN A 227 -0.07 -19.47 13.35
CA ASN A 227 -0.37 -20.55 12.41
C ASN A 227 -0.02 -20.12 10.98
N SER A 228 -0.36 -18.89 10.63
CA SER A 228 -0.05 -18.29 9.34
C SER A 228 1.46 -18.16 9.13
N ILE A 229 2.22 -17.84 10.19
CA ILE A 229 3.69 -17.83 10.15
C ILE A 229 4.24 -19.23 9.83
N ALA A 230 3.69 -20.28 10.44
CA ALA A 230 4.12 -21.65 10.17
C ALA A 230 3.83 -22.07 8.72
N GLY A 231 2.63 -21.76 8.20
CA GLY A 231 2.25 -22.02 6.80
C GLY A 231 3.11 -21.25 5.79
N LEU A 232 3.51 -20.02 6.12
CA LEU A 232 4.40 -19.21 5.30
C LEU A 232 5.83 -19.75 5.28
N ASN A 233 6.36 -20.17 6.43
CA ASN A 233 7.69 -20.77 6.52
C ASN A 233 7.80 -22.07 5.70
N GLU A 234 6.75 -22.90 5.72
CA GLU A 234 6.69 -24.10 4.89
C GLU A 234 6.66 -23.77 3.40
N LEU A 235 5.97 -22.70 2.99
CA LEU A 235 6.03 -22.22 1.60
C LEU A 235 7.43 -21.73 1.22
N MET A 236 8.06 -20.89 2.04
CA MET A 236 9.41 -20.38 1.76
C MET A 236 10.42 -21.53 1.65
N LYS A 237 10.26 -22.56 2.48
CA LYS A 237 11.04 -23.81 2.38
C LYS A 237 10.75 -24.60 1.11
N ARG A 238 9.51 -24.61 0.61
CA ARG A 238 9.20 -25.24 -0.68
C ARG A 238 9.78 -24.44 -1.84
N LEU A 239 9.68 -23.12 -1.81
CA LEU A 239 10.25 -22.23 -2.82
C LEU A 239 11.77 -22.40 -2.94
N SER A 240 12.48 -22.62 -1.83
CA SER A 240 13.92 -22.92 -1.84
C SER A 240 14.27 -24.28 -2.44
N THR A 241 13.31 -25.23 -2.49
CA THR A 241 13.51 -26.57 -3.08
C THR A 241 12.97 -26.70 -4.51
N SER A 242 12.09 -25.79 -4.94
CA SER A 242 11.52 -25.79 -6.29
C SER A 242 12.44 -25.08 -7.29
N ALA A 243 12.64 -25.64 -8.47
CA ALA A 243 13.38 -24.99 -9.54
C ALA A 243 12.60 -23.77 -10.07
N ILE A 244 12.90 -22.59 -9.54
CA ILE A 244 12.42 -21.30 -10.06
C ILE A 244 12.85 -21.18 -11.53
N LYS A 245 11.89 -20.94 -12.44
CA LYS A 245 12.17 -20.97 -13.89
C LYS A 245 12.47 -19.59 -14.43
N PHE A 246 13.75 -19.26 -14.49
CA PHE A 246 14.25 -18.03 -15.10
C PHE A 246 14.14 -18.09 -16.63
N LYS A 247 13.29 -17.25 -17.23
CA LYS A 247 13.30 -17.00 -18.67
C LYS A 247 13.40 -15.51 -18.92
N THR A 248 14.40 -15.10 -19.69
CA THR A 248 14.64 -13.70 -20.07
C THR A 248 14.13 -13.42 -21.48
N THR A 249 13.36 -12.34 -21.62
CA THR A 249 13.30 -11.53 -22.85
C THR A 249 13.25 -10.06 -22.43
N GLY A 250 14.41 -9.41 -22.31
CA GLY A 250 14.53 -7.99 -21.99
C GLY A 250 15.98 -7.56 -21.71
N PRO A 251 16.32 -6.27 -21.85
CA PRO A 251 17.65 -5.76 -21.50
C PRO A 251 17.85 -5.85 -19.97
N THR A 252 19.07 -6.17 -19.56
CA THR A 252 19.36 -6.64 -18.20
C THR A 252 19.70 -5.53 -17.22
N LEU A 253 19.38 -5.76 -15.93
CA LEU A 253 19.80 -4.93 -14.79
C LEU A 253 21.34 -4.77 -14.70
N THR A 254 22.08 -5.54 -15.51
CA THR A 254 23.52 -5.41 -15.78
C THR A 254 23.93 -4.06 -16.37
N GLU A 255 23.10 -3.46 -17.25
CA GLU A 255 23.42 -2.17 -17.88
C GLU A 255 23.35 -1.02 -16.85
N LEU A 256 22.46 -1.15 -15.87
CA LEU A 256 22.31 -0.20 -14.75
C LEU A 256 23.48 -0.22 -13.79
N ARG A 257 24.03 -1.41 -13.54
CA ARG A 257 25.17 -1.60 -12.67
C ARG A 257 26.38 -0.79 -13.14
N ARG A 258 26.60 -0.72 -14.46
CA ARG A 258 27.73 0.03 -15.02
C ARG A 258 27.59 1.53 -14.71
N LEU A 259 26.39 2.06 -14.81
CA LEU A 259 26.14 3.49 -14.72
C LEU A 259 26.08 4.02 -13.28
N VAL A 260 25.59 3.21 -12.32
CA VAL A 260 25.61 3.56 -10.89
C VAL A 260 27.01 3.42 -10.29
N LYS A 261 27.80 2.40 -10.65
CA LYS A 261 29.20 2.27 -10.19
C LYS A 261 30.14 3.29 -10.80
N GLU A 262 29.92 3.72 -12.04
CA GLU A 262 30.78 4.71 -12.71
C GLU A 262 30.55 6.16 -12.20
N ASN A 263 29.47 6.45 -11.47
CA ASN A 263 29.07 7.82 -11.07
C ASN A 263 28.99 8.09 -9.55
N GLU A 264 29.84 7.41 -8.75
CA GLU A 264 30.09 7.65 -7.31
C GLU A 264 28.88 7.48 -6.38
N LEU A 265 28.99 6.57 -5.40
CA LEU A 265 28.69 6.82 -3.99
C LEU A 265 29.24 5.70 -3.09
N ILE A 266 29.83 6.15 -1.98
CA ILE A 266 30.21 5.42 -0.76
C ILE A 266 28.94 5.14 0.06
#